data_AF-A0A447THJ7-F1
#
_entry.id   AF-A0A447THJ7-F1
#
_cell.length_a   1.000
_cell.length_b   1.000
_cell.length_c   1.000
_cell.angle_alpha   90.00
_cell.angle_beta   90.00
_cell.angle_gamma   90.00
#
_symmetry.space_group_name_H-M   'P 1'
#
loop_
_entity.id
_entity.type
_entity.pdbx_description
1 polymer ?
#
loop_
_entity_poly.entity_id
_entity_poly.type
_entity_poly.pdbx_seq_one_letter_code
_entity_poly.pdbx_strand_id
1 'polypeptide(L)'
;MKKIAWLVAGAMAGGVLTLSMQALADKEASPLPLNELRTFAEVFSLIKQSYVEPVTDKKLIDEAIKGMLTGLDPHSDYMDPEEFKELREGTQGEFGGLGIEIGAEDGLVKVVSPIEDTRRRRPASRAAT
;
A
#
# COMPACT_ATOMS: atom_id res chain seq x y z
N MET A 1 -26.38 -16.16 50.47
CA MET A 1 -26.79 -14.96 49.72
C MET A 1 -25.66 -13.93 49.53
N LYS A 2 -24.90 -13.57 50.58
CA LYS A 2 -23.84 -12.53 50.50
C LYS A 2 -22.71 -12.80 49.48
N LYS A 3 -22.29 -14.07 49.29
CA LYS A 3 -21.24 -14.45 48.31
C LYS A 3 -21.66 -14.24 46.84
N ILE A 4 -22.94 -14.45 46.53
CA ILE A 4 -23.50 -14.26 45.18
C ILE A 4 -23.51 -12.76 44.83
N ALA A 5 -23.80 -11.89 45.81
CA ALA A 5 -23.77 -10.45 45.62
C ALA A 5 -22.36 -9.92 45.24
N TRP A 6 -21.30 -10.47 45.85
CA TRP A 6 -19.92 -10.10 45.52
C TRP A 6 -19.50 -10.53 44.10
N LEU A 7 -19.98 -11.69 43.62
CA LEU A 7 -19.69 -12.15 42.26
C LEU A 7 -20.37 -11.29 41.18
N VAL A 8 -21.62 -10.87 41.41
CA VAL A 8 -22.35 -10.01 40.46
C VAL A 8 -21.74 -8.60 40.41
N ALA A 9 -21.36 -8.05 41.56
CA ALA A 9 -20.70 -6.73 41.62
C ALA A 9 -19.34 -6.73 40.88
N GLY A 10 -18.55 -7.80 41.01
CA GLY A 10 -17.28 -7.94 40.29
C GLY A 10 -17.46 -8.05 38.77
N ALA A 11 -18.46 -8.82 38.31
CA ALA A 11 -18.76 -8.96 36.89
C ALA A 11 -19.23 -7.63 36.27
N MET A 12 -20.05 -6.85 36.98
CA MET A 12 -20.46 -5.51 36.54
C MET A 12 -19.29 -4.54 36.47
N ALA A 13 -18.43 -4.51 37.48
CA ALA A 13 -17.25 -3.63 37.49
C ALA A 13 -16.28 -3.99 36.35
N GLY A 14 -16.05 -5.29 36.11
CA GLY A 14 -15.24 -5.77 35.00
C GLY A 14 -15.81 -5.41 33.62
N GLY A 15 -17.13 -5.53 33.45
CA GLY A 15 -17.82 -5.09 32.23
C GLY A 15 -17.67 -3.59 31.98
N VAL A 16 -17.86 -2.76 33.00
CA VAL A 16 -17.70 -1.30 32.92
C VAL A 16 -16.25 -0.90 32.60
N LEU A 17 -15.27 -1.55 33.23
CA LEU A 17 -13.85 -1.31 32.96
C LEU A 17 -13.47 -1.65 31.51
N THR A 18 -13.98 -2.77 30.99
CA THR A 18 -13.70 -3.21 29.61
C THR A 18 -14.28 -2.23 28.59
N LEU A 19 -15.51 -1.77 28.79
CA LEU A 19 -16.14 -0.76 27.93
C LEU A 19 -15.42 0.59 28.00
N SER A 20 -14.94 0.98 29.19
CA SER A 20 -14.21 2.23 29.38
C SER A 20 -12.86 2.22 28.67
N MET A 21 -12.14 1.10 28.66
CA MET A 21 -10.87 0.97 27.94
C MET A 21 -11.06 1.05 26.42
N GLN A 22 -12.13 0.46 25.87
CA GLN A 22 -12.44 0.58 24.44
C GLN A 22 -12.81 2.02 24.04
N ALA A 23 -13.61 2.71 24.86
CA ALA A 23 -13.98 4.10 24.62
C ALA A 23 -12.80 5.08 24.69
N LEU A 24 -11.77 4.76 25.49
CA LEU A 24 -10.54 5.56 25.54
C LEU A 24 -9.63 5.29 24.32
N ALA A 25 -9.62 4.07 23.78
CA ALA A 25 -8.80 3.69 22.62
C ALA A 25 -9.32 4.32 21.31
N ASP A 26 -10.63 4.46 21.13
CA ASP A 26 -11.23 5.07 19.93
C ASP A 26 -10.97 6.59 19.83
N LYS A 27 -10.59 7.24 20.95
CA LYS A 27 -10.48 8.70 21.06
C LYS A 27 -9.17 9.28 20.49
N GLU A 28 -8.26 8.45 19.99
CA GLU A 28 -6.98 8.91 19.45
C GLU A 28 -7.05 9.34 17.97
N ALA A 29 -8.10 8.99 17.24
CA ALA A 29 -8.28 9.48 15.87
C ALA A 29 -8.91 10.88 15.89
N SER A 30 -8.14 11.89 15.47
CA SER A 30 -8.71 13.22 15.21
C SER A 30 -9.82 13.09 14.16
N PRO A 31 -10.99 13.73 14.37
CA PRO A 31 -12.08 13.67 13.40
C PRO A 31 -11.64 14.24 12.05
N LEU A 32 -12.12 13.65 10.96
CA LEU A 32 -11.79 14.10 9.61
C LEU A 32 -12.18 15.58 9.40
N PRO A 33 -11.34 16.38 8.73
CA PRO A 33 -11.63 17.78 8.44
C PRO A 33 -12.65 17.90 7.29
N LEU A 34 -13.95 17.74 7.62
CA LEU A 34 -15.01 17.62 6.63
C LEU A 34 -15.17 18.88 5.74
N ASN A 35 -14.87 20.07 6.26
CA ASN A 35 -14.98 21.30 5.50
C ASN A 35 -13.89 21.38 4.43
N GLU A 36 -12.66 21.05 4.80
CA GLU A 36 -11.48 21.05 3.95
C GLU A 36 -11.60 19.99 2.84
N LEU A 37 -12.11 18.81 3.18
CA LEU A 37 -12.41 17.75 2.19
C LEU A 37 -13.49 18.19 1.21
N ARG A 38 -14.48 18.98 1.66
CA ARG A 38 -15.49 19.55 0.77
C ARG A 38 -14.90 20.56 -0.19
N THR A 39 -14.06 21.48 0.32
CA THR A 39 -13.34 22.45 -0.53
C THR A 39 -12.44 21.74 -1.55
N PHE A 40 -11.74 20.68 -1.13
CA PHE A 40 -10.95 19.86 -2.04
C PHE A 40 -11.80 19.25 -3.16
N ALA A 41 -12.96 18.67 -2.83
CA ALA A 41 -13.88 18.10 -3.81
C ALA A 41 -14.46 19.15 -4.77
N GLU A 42 -14.73 20.37 -4.29
CA GLU A 42 -15.18 21.50 -5.12
C GLU A 42 -14.10 21.91 -6.13
N VAL A 43 -12.85 22.06 -5.68
CA VAL A 43 -11.71 22.38 -6.56
C VAL A 43 -11.49 21.29 -7.60
N PHE A 44 -11.51 20.01 -7.18
CA PHE A 44 -11.42 18.87 -8.08
C PHE A 44 -12.49 18.90 -9.17
N SER A 45 -13.75 19.17 -8.78
CA SER A 45 -14.88 19.29 -9.71
C SER A 45 -14.73 20.47 -10.67
N LEU A 46 -14.24 21.61 -10.18
CA LEU A 46 -14.00 22.81 -11.00
C LEU A 46 -12.95 22.55 -12.08
N ILE A 47 -11.86 21.88 -11.74
CA ILE A 47 -10.80 21.49 -12.68
C ILE A 47 -11.41 20.60 -13.77
N LYS A 48 -12.16 19.56 -13.41
CA LYS A 48 -12.79 18.67 -14.40
C LYS A 48 -13.73 19.37 -15.37
N GLN A 49 -14.43 20.41 -14.91
CA GLN A 49 -15.43 21.12 -15.73
C GLN A 49 -14.83 22.24 -16.58
N SER A 50 -13.77 22.89 -16.10
CA SER A 50 -13.28 24.15 -16.66
C SER A 50 -11.89 24.05 -17.29
N TYR A 51 -11.19 22.94 -17.10
CA TYR A 51 -9.86 22.77 -17.67
C TYR A 51 -9.92 22.53 -19.18
N VAL A 52 -8.93 23.07 -19.89
CA VAL A 52 -8.88 23.10 -21.36
C VAL A 52 -8.75 21.71 -21.99
N GLU A 53 -8.12 20.77 -21.27
CA GLU A 53 -7.90 19.40 -21.72
C GLU A 53 -8.67 18.40 -20.86
N PRO A 54 -9.18 17.30 -21.42
CA PRO A 54 -9.78 16.25 -20.63
C PRO A 54 -8.71 15.57 -19.76
N VAL A 55 -8.96 15.53 -18.46
CA VAL A 55 -8.10 14.88 -17.47
C VAL A 55 -8.86 13.73 -16.80
N THR A 56 -8.16 12.63 -16.52
CA THR A 56 -8.77 11.46 -15.87
C THR A 56 -8.75 11.60 -14.35
N ASP A 57 -9.73 10.99 -13.68
CA ASP A 57 -9.87 11.04 -12.23
C ASP A 57 -8.66 10.42 -11.53
N LYS A 58 -8.16 9.29 -12.04
CA LYS A 58 -6.93 8.63 -11.55
C LYS A 58 -5.77 9.62 -11.55
N LYS A 59 -5.50 10.26 -12.70
CA LYS A 59 -4.38 11.21 -12.83
C LYS A 59 -4.50 12.37 -11.86
N LEU A 60 -5.67 13.01 -11.73
CA LEU A 60 -5.84 14.14 -10.81
C LEU A 60 -5.66 13.74 -9.34
N ILE A 61 -6.15 12.56 -8.95
CA ILE A 61 -5.99 12.06 -7.58
C ILE A 61 -4.53 11.72 -7.31
N ASP A 62 -3.85 11.02 -8.22
CA ASP A 62 -2.44 10.63 -8.08
C ASP A 62 -1.55 11.88 -7.93
N GLU A 63 -1.76 12.89 -8.78
CA GLU A 63 -1.04 14.18 -8.71
C GLU A 63 -1.34 14.95 -7.41
N ALA A 64 -2.59 14.91 -6.93
CA ALA A 64 -2.95 15.53 -5.65
C ALA A 64 -2.24 14.85 -4.47
N ILE A 65 -2.15 13.52 -4.47
CA ILE A 65 -1.44 12.75 -3.44
C ILE A 65 0.07 13.04 -3.51
N LYS A 66 0.68 12.98 -4.70
CA LYS A 66 2.10 13.31 -4.90
C LYS A 66 2.41 14.73 -4.44
N GLY A 67 1.54 15.70 -4.74
CA GLY A 67 1.66 17.07 -4.26
C GLY A 67 1.58 17.21 -2.74
N MET A 68 0.68 16.48 -2.07
CA MET A 68 0.59 16.47 -0.60
C MET A 68 1.86 15.91 0.05
N LEU A 69 2.42 14.83 -0.49
CA LEU A 69 3.64 14.21 0.06
C LEU A 69 4.89 15.06 -0.17
N THR A 70 4.99 15.70 -1.34
CA THR A 70 6.07 16.66 -1.63
C THR A 70 6.13 17.79 -0.60
N GLY A 71 4.96 18.25 -0.12
CA GLY A 71 4.86 19.27 0.92
C GLY A 71 5.15 18.77 2.34
N LEU A 72 5.14 17.45 2.57
CA LEU A 72 5.33 16.86 3.89
C LEU A 72 6.83 16.66 4.20
N ASP A 73 7.56 15.99 3.31
CA ASP A 73 8.98 15.67 3.50
C ASP A 73 9.66 15.27 2.16
N PRO A 74 10.93 15.65 1.91
CA PRO A 74 11.66 15.31 0.67
C PRO A 74 11.83 13.81 0.37
N HIS A 75 11.61 12.92 1.35
CA HIS A 75 11.73 11.47 1.16
C HIS A 75 10.38 10.75 1.09
N SER A 76 9.27 11.48 1.20
CA SER A 76 7.93 10.92 1.06
C SER A 76 7.48 10.95 -0.40
N ASP A 77 7.15 9.78 -0.96
CA ASP A 77 6.66 9.66 -2.33
C ASP A 77 5.47 8.69 -2.41
N TYR A 78 4.60 8.90 -3.39
CA TYR A 78 3.44 8.04 -3.66
C TYR A 78 3.70 7.25 -4.93
N MET A 79 3.69 5.93 -4.81
CA MET A 79 3.85 5.03 -5.94
C MET A 79 2.51 4.46 -6.36
N ASP A 80 2.19 4.61 -7.65
CA ASP A 80 1.08 3.88 -8.25
C ASP A 80 1.41 2.37 -8.36
N PRO A 81 0.43 1.50 -8.65
CA PRO A 81 0.65 0.06 -8.73
C PRO A 81 1.72 -0.36 -9.75
N GLU A 82 1.85 0.40 -10.84
CA GLU A 82 2.83 0.18 -11.88
C GLU A 82 4.24 0.56 -11.41
N GLU A 83 4.40 1.77 -10.84
CA GLU A 83 5.65 2.27 -10.23
C GLU A 83 6.14 1.34 -9.11
N PHE A 84 5.22 0.88 -8.24
CA PHE A 84 5.54 -0.05 -7.17
C PHE A 84 6.01 -1.41 -7.71
N LYS A 85 5.40 -1.88 -8.80
CA LYS A 85 5.81 -3.12 -9.46
C LYS A 85 7.22 -2.99 -10.03
N GLU A 86 7.53 -1.90 -10.72
CA GLU A 86 8.87 -1.63 -11.26
C GLU A 86 9.93 -1.54 -10.15
N LEU A 87 9.63 -0.84 -9.05
CA LEU A 87 10.50 -0.79 -7.86
C LEU A 87 10.79 -2.20 -7.35
N ARG A 88 9.75 -3.04 -7.24
CA ARG A 88 9.88 -4.42 -6.77
C ARG A 88 10.71 -5.28 -7.73
N GLU A 89 10.47 -5.19 -9.03
CA GLU A 89 11.25 -5.93 -10.04
C GLU A 89 12.72 -5.52 -10.00
N GLY A 90 13.01 -4.22 -9.90
CA GLY A 90 14.38 -3.69 -9.79
C GLY A 90 15.09 -4.08 -8.49
N THR A 91 14.37 -4.11 -7.36
CA THR A 91 14.94 -4.48 -6.06
C THR A 91 15.12 -6.00 -5.92
N GLN A 92 14.22 -6.80 -6.50
CA GLN A 92 14.24 -8.27 -6.41
C GLN A 92 15.05 -8.91 -7.55
N GLY A 93 15.52 -8.13 -8.53
CA GLY A 93 16.24 -8.65 -9.69
C GLY A 93 15.36 -9.51 -10.62
N GLU A 94 14.04 -9.47 -10.45
CA GLU A 94 13.05 -10.26 -11.19
C GLU A 94 12.74 -9.58 -12.54
N PHE A 95 13.75 -9.40 -13.39
CA PHE A 95 13.57 -8.84 -14.73
C PHE A 95 12.98 -9.91 -15.65
N GLY A 96 11.65 -9.85 -15.85
CA GLY A 96 10.94 -10.45 -17.00
C GLY A 96 11.38 -11.86 -17.41
N GLY A 97 11.05 -12.88 -16.61
CA GLY A 97 10.91 -14.28 -17.07
C GLY A 97 12.16 -15.02 -17.59
N LEU A 98 13.34 -14.38 -17.63
CA LEU A 98 14.60 -15.02 -18.00
C LEU A 98 15.41 -15.51 -16.78
N GLY A 99 14.99 -15.18 -15.55
CA GLY A 99 15.68 -15.59 -14.32
C GLY A 99 17.10 -15.04 -14.22
N ILE A 100 17.32 -13.80 -14.68
CA ILE A 100 18.60 -13.12 -14.58
C ILE A 100 18.54 -12.15 -13.39
N GLU A 101 19.02 -12.60 -12.24
CA GLU A 101 19.24 -11.76 -11.06
C GLU A 101 20.50 -10.90 -11.30
N ILE A 102 20.36 -9.57 -11.29
CA ILE A 102 21.47 -8.63 -11.46
C ILE A 102 21.73 -7.96 -10.10
N GLY A 103 22.70 -8.47 -9.36
CA GLY A 103 23.23 -7.81 -8.16
C GLY A 103 24.31 -6.80 -8.55
N ALA A 104 24.26 -5.59 -7.98
CA ALA A 104 25.33 -4.61 -8.12
C ALA A 104 26.32 -4.74 -6.95
N GLU A 105 27.48 -5.36 -7.20
CA GLU A 105 28.62 -5.35 -6.30
C GLU A 105 29.84 -4.83 -7.09
N ASP A 106 30.48 -3.76 -6.61
CA ASP A 106 31.72 -3.18 -7.16
C ASP A 106 31.73 -2.78 -8.65
N GLY A 107 30.62 -2.24 -9.17
CA GLY A 107 30.60 -1.59 -10.49
C GLY A 107 30.78 -2.50 -11.71
N LEU A 108 30.73 -3.82 -11.51
CA LEU A 108 30.77 -4.83 -12.56
C LEU A 108 29.46 -5.62 -12.54
N VAL A 109 28.72 -5.58 -13.65
CA VAL A 109 27.50 -6.39 -13.84
C VAL A 109 27.90 -7.87 -13.84
N LYS A 110 27.60 -8.59 -12.76
CA LYS A 110 27.90 -10.02 -12.63
C LYS A 110 26.61 -10.83 -12.66
N VAL A 111 26.51 -11.75 -13.63
CA VAL A 111 25.43 -12.74 -13.70
C VAL A 111 25.73 -13.83 -12.66
N VAL A 112 24.96 -13.89 -11.58
CA VAL A 112 25.31 -14.72 -10.41
C VAL A 112 24.94 -16.20 -10.59
N SER A 113 23.81 -16.53 -11.21
CA SER A 113 23.52 -17.87 -11.78
C SER A 113 22.10 -17.91 -12.35
N PRO A 114 21.81 -18.69 -13.41
CA PRO A 114 20.43 -19.01 -13.75
C PRO A 114 19.81 -19.84 -12.62
N ILE A 115 18.65 -19.42 -12.09
CA ILE A 115 17.84 -20.32 -11.28
C ILE A 115 17.30 -21.40 -12.22
N GLU A 116 17.81 -22.61 -12.04
CA GLU A 116 17.38 -23.78 -12.81
C GLU A 116 16.02 -24.28 -12.30
N ASP A 117 14.94 -23.55 -12.58
CA ASP A 117 13.59 -24.16 -12.64
C ASP A 117 12.51 -23.36 -13.41
N THR A 118 12.85 -22.54 -14.40
CA THR A 118 11.81 -21.91 -15.27
C THR A 118 11.63 -22.61 -16.62
N ARG A 119 12.40 -23.67 -16.91
CA ARG A 119 12.21 -24.43 -18.15
C ARG A 119 11.19 -25.54 -17.94
N ARG A 120 9.92 -25.18 -18.18
CA ARG A 120 8.80 -26.10 -18.43
C ARG A 120 9.28 -27.26 -19.31
N ARG A 121 9.38 -28.44 -18.70
CA ARG A 121 9.69 -29.75 -19.27
C ARG A 121 8.99 -29.95 -20.61
N ARG A 122 9.67 -29.67 -21.73
CA ARG A 122 9.30 -30.21 -23.05
C ARG A 122 9.88 -31.62 -23.12
N PRO A 123 9.09 -32.69 -23.17
CA PRO A 123 9.63 -33.99 -23.57
C PRO A 123 10.08 -33.85 -25.03
N ALA A 124 11.39 -33.97 -25.26
CA ALA A 124 11.94 -34.19 -26.58
C ALA A 124 11.42 -35.55 -27.07
N SER A 125 10.33 -35.53 -27.83
CA SER A 125 9.83 -36.70 -28.52
C SER A 125 10.19 -36.61 -30.01
N ARG A 126 10.68 -37.76 -30.49
CA ARG A 126 10.91 -38.18 -31.87
C ARG A 126 12.25 -37.82 -32.51
N ALA A 127 13.18 -38.76 -32.33
CA ALA A 127 13.94 -39.29 -33.46
C ALA A 127 12.98 -39.75 -34.57
N ALA A 128 13.23 -39.30 -35.79
CA ALA A 128 12.67 -39.86 -37.02
C ALA A 128 13.74 -39.75 -38.12
N THR A 129 14.14 -40.94 -38.59
CA THR A 129 14.91 -41.28 -39.81
C THR A 129 16.40 -40.99 -39.81
#